data_AF-T2DMV8-F1
#
_entry.id   AF-T2DMV8-F1
#
_cell.length_a   1.000
_cell.length_b   1.000
_cell.length_c   1.000
_cell.angle_alpha   90.00
_cell.angle_beta   90.00
_cell.angle_gamma   90.00
#
_symmetry.space_group_name_H-M   'P 1'
#
loop_
_entity.id
_entity.type
_entity.pdbx_description
1 polymer ?
#
loop_
_entity_poly.entity_id
_entity_poly.type
_entity_poly.pdbx_seq_one_letter_code
_entity_poly.pdbx_strand_id
1 'polypeptide(L)'
;MAPSLIPKKPRERIKTDRRDALKLVRSLKSEDLTPIYVPEPEDEAFRDLYRTREAAMKDLKEAKYQLKALLLLNNIRNEGTANCSKKHLRWLTELILPHPAQ
;
A
#
# COMPACT_ATOMS: atom_id res chain seq x y z
N MET A 1 -6.71 -13.20 -24.58
CA MET A 1 -5.43 -12.45 -24.64
C MET A 1 -5.62 -11.07 -24.01
N ALA A 2 -4.60 -10.55 -23.32
CA ALA A 2 -4.65 -9.18 -22.79
C ALA A 2 -4.69 -8.15 -23.93
N PRO A 3 -5.41 -7.01 -23.79
CA PRO A 3 -5.51 -5.98 -24.85
C PRO A 3 -4.15 -5.45 -25.33
N SER A 4 -3.13 -5.48 -24.48
CA SER A 4 -1.76 -5.06 -24.80
C SER A 4 -1.04 -6.00 -25.78
N LEU A 5 -1.54 -7.24 -25.97
CA LEU A 5 -0.92 -8.28 -26.79
C LEU A 5 -1.59 -8.46 -28.16
N ILE A 6 -2.52 -7.57 -28.54
CA ILE A 6 -3.17 -7.63 -29.85
C ILE A 6 -2.10 -7.51 -30.95
N PRO A 7 -1.97 -8.50 -31.85
CA PRO A 7 -0.94 -8.51 -32.88
C PRO A 7 -1.02 -7.25 -33.76
N LYS A 8 0.13 -6.60 -33.97
CA LYS A 8 0.26 -5.45 -34.87
C LYS A 8 0.99 -5.88 -36.13
N LYS A 9 0.46 -5.52 -37.30
CA LYS A 9 1.14 -5.83 -38.57
C LYS A 9 2.44 -5.03 -38.64
N PRO A 10 3.55 -5.64 -39.13
CA PRO A 10 4.75 -4.88 -39.44
C PRO A 10 4.37 -3.78 -40.44
N ARG A 11 4.83 -2.54 -40.17
CA ARG A 11 4.50 -1.27 -40.88
C ARG A 11 3.24 -0.52 -40.42
N GLU A 12 2.41 -1.12 -39.56
CA GLU A 12 1.28 -0.43 -38.93
C GLU A 12 1.73 0.34 -37.67
N ARG A 13 2.38 1.48 -37.88
CA ARG A 13 3.03 2.27 -36.81
C ARG A 13 2.20 3.46 -36.30
N ILE A 14 1.19 3.88 -37.06
CA ILE A 14 0.36 5.03 -36.71
C ILE A 14 -0.76 4.57 -35.78
N LYS A 15 -0.66 4.95 -34.51
CA LYS A 15 -1.71 4.75 -33.51
C LYS A 15 -2.75 5.87 -33.64
N THR A 16 -4.00 5.48 -33.76
CA THR A 16 -5.17 6.37 -33.76
C THR A 16 -6.30 5.64 -33.05
N ASP A 17 -7.08 6.33 -32.23
CA ASP A 17 -8.14 5.72 -31.43
C ASP A 17 -9.14 4.94 -32.29
N ARG A 18 -9.49 5.47 -33.47
CA ARG A 18 -10.37 4.79 -34.44
C ARG A 18 -9.84 3.41 -34.89
N ARG A 19 -8.54 3.30 -35.18
CA ARG A 19 -7.92 2.04 -35.62
C ARG A 19 -7.79 1.05 -34.46
N ASP A 20 -7.46 1.54 -33.26
CA ASP A 20 -7.35 0.70 -32.07
C ASP A 20 -8.72 0.16 -31.64
N ALA A 21 -9.77 0.98 -31.68
CA ALA A 21 -11.15 0.54 -31.43
C ALA A 21 -11.59 -0.55 -32.41
N LEU A 22 -11.30 -0.40 -33.71
CA LEU A 22 -11.61 -1.42 -34.72
C LEU A 22 -10.88 -2.75 -34.46
N LYS A 23 -9.64 -2.70 -33.96
CA LYS A 23 -8.90 -3.91 -33.58
C LYS A 23 -9.52 -4.59 -32.37
N LEU A 24 -9.88 -3.83 -31.34
CA LEU A 24 -10.56 -4.35 -30.16
C LEU A 24 -11.88 -5.03 -30.52
N VAL A 25 -12.70 -4.40 -31.36
CA VAL A 25 -13.99 -4.98 -31.81
C VAL A 25 -13.77 -6.27 -32.59
N ARG A 26 -12.74 -6.34 -33.46
CA ARG A 26 -12.42 -7.57 -34.19
C ARG A 26 -12.00 -8.70 -33.24
N SER A 27 -11.10 -8.42 -32.30
CA SER A 27 -10.67 -9.39 -31.29
C SER A 27 -11.78 -9.79 -30.32
N LEU A 28 -12.73 -8.90 -30.04
CA LEU A 28 -13.93 -9.21 -29.26
C LEU A 28 -14.85 -10.16 -30.03
N LYS A 29 -15.06 -9.90 -31.33
CA LYS A 29 -15.90 -10.74 -32.20
C LYS A 29 -15.33 -12.13 -32.42
N SER A 30 -14.01 -12.28 -32.44
CA SER A 30 -13.35 -13.59 -32.52
C SER A 30 -13.20 -14.29 -31.16
N GLU A 31 -13.74 -13.71 -30.08
CA GLU A 31 -13.60 -14.21 -28.70
C GLU A 31 -12.13 -14.35 -28.24
N ASP A 32 -11.19 -13.68 -28.93
CA ASP A 32 -9.77 -13.67 -28.58
C ASP A 32 -9.48 -12.81 -27.33
N LEU A 33 -10.43 -11.97 -26.92
CA LEU A 33 -10.36 -11.16 -25.71
C LEU A 33 -10.95 -11.90 -24.52
N THR A 34 -10.13 -12.06 -23.49
CA THR A 34 -10.55 -12.54 -22.18
C THR A 34 -11.05 -11.34 -21.37
N PRO A 35 -12.32 -11.30 -20.94
CA PRO A 35 -12.82 -10.23 -20.11
C PRO A 35 -12.04 -10.17 -18.81
N ILE A 36 -11.77 -8.95 -18.34
CA ILE A 36 -11.21 -8.72 -17.02
C ILE A 36 -12.33 -8.35 -16.08
N TYR A 37 -12.21 -8.80 -14.84
CA TYR A 37 -13.10 -8.34 -13.79
C TYR A 37 -12.73 -6.90 -13.44
N VAL A 38 -13.72 -6.00 -13.57
CA VAL A 38 -13.62 -4.62 -13.10
C VAL A 38 -14.24 -4.60 -11.70
N PRO A 39 -13.48 -4.22 -10.66
CA PRO A 39 -13.99 -4.14 -9.30
C PRO A 39 -15.20 -3.21 -9.22
N GLU A 40 -16.22 -3.61 -8.47
CA GLU A 40 -17.36 -2.78 -8.14
C GLU A 40 -16.95 -1.73 -7.07
N PRO A 41 -17.73 -0.64 -6.90
CA PRO A 41 -17.45 0.36 -5.86
C PRO A 41 -17.27 -0.25 -4.46
N GLU A 42 -18.02 -1.30 -4.15
CA GLU A 42 -17.96 -2.05 -2.90
C GLU A 42 -16.61 -2.77 -2.73
N ASP A 43 -16.04 -3.33 -3.80
CA ASP A 43 -14.74 -3.99 -3.77
C ASP A 43 -13.62 -2.99 -3.51
N GLU A 44 -13.67 -1.81 -4.16
CA GLU A 44 -12.68 -0.77 -3.93
C GLU A 44 -12.82 -0.17 -2.52
N ALA A 45 -14.05 -0.03 -2.00
CA ALA A 45 -14.26 0.41 -0.61
C ALA A 45 -13.60 -0.56 0.39
N PHE A 46 -13.76 -1.87 0.18
CA PHE A 46 -13.09 -2.88 1.01
C PHE A 46 -11.57 -2.83 0.87
N ARG A 47 -11.05 -2.69 -0.36
CA ARG A 47 -9.61 -2.57 -0.62
C ARG A 47 -9.02 -1.34 0.04
N ASP A 48 -9.70 -0.20 -0.02
CA ASP A 48 -9.23 1.04 0.57
C ASP A 48 -9.22 0.98 2.09
N LEU A 49 -10.22 0.34 2.71
CA LEU A 49 -10.19 0.02 4.14
C LEU A 49 -8.97 -0.84 4.50
N TYR A 50 -8.73 -1.92 3.74
CA TYR A 50 -7.60 -2.81 3.98
C TYR A 50 -6.26 -2.10 3.82
N ARG A 51 -6.07 -1.34 2.72
CA ARG A 51 -4.88 -0.52 2.47
C ARG A 51 -4.63 0.49 3.60
N THR A 52 -5.68 1.18 4.04
CA THR A 52 -5.59 2.15 5.14
C THR A 52 -5.17 1.48 6.44
N ARG A 53 -5.74 0.31 6.75
CA ARG A 53 -5.37 -0.47 7.92
C ARG A 53 -3.90 -0.91 7.86
N GLU A 54 -3.45 -1.44 6.74
CA GLU A 54 -2.06 -1.89 6.57
C GLU A 54 -1.08 -0.72 6.70
N ALA A 55 -1.39 0.44 6.11
CA ALA A 55 -0.60 1.65 6.30
C ALA A 55 -0.52 2.05 7.78
N ALA A 56 -1.66 2.13 8.48
CA ALA A 56 -1.69 2.46 9.90
C ALA A 56 -0.93 1.45 10.78
N MET A 57 -0.97 0.16 10.45
CA MET A 57 -0.20 -0.87 11.17
C MET A 57 1.30 -0.72 10.93
N LYS A 58 1.71 -0.35 9.71
CA LYS A 58 3.10 -0.05 9.38
C LYS A 58 3.59 1.18 10.15
N ASP A 59 2.82 2.27 10.14
CA ASP A 59 3.16 3.50 10.85
C ASP A 59 3.28 3.25 12.36
N LEU A 60 2.35 2.48 12.94
CA LEU A 60 2.42 2.08 14.34
C LEU A 60 3.70 1.28 14.65
N LYS A 61 4.10 0.38 13.75
CA LYS A 61 5.32 -0.42 13.92
C LYS A 61 6.57 0.46 13.85
N GLU A 62 6.62 1.38 12.89
CA GLU A 62 7.73 2.33 12.74
C GLU A 62 7.86 3.26 13.94
N ALA A 63 6.75 3.85 14.41
CA ALA A 63 6.72 4.69 15.60
C ALA A 63 7.23 3.95 16.85
N LYS A 64 6.87 2.67 17.01
CA LYS A 64 7.39 1.83 18.10
C LYS A 64 8.90 1.61 18.01
N TYR A 65 9.44 1.41 16.81
CA TYR A 65 10.89 1.27 16.63
C TYR A 65 11.64 2.58 16.89
N GLN A 66 11.12 3.70 16.38
CA GLN A 66 11.69 5.03 16.62
C GLN A 66 11.73 5.35 18.12
N LEU A 67 10.63 5.10 18.83
CA LEU A 67 10.59 5.26 20.28
C LEU A 67 11.62 4.37 20.99
N LYS A 68 11.73 3.09 20.60
CA LYS A 68 12.72 2.19 21.19
C LYS A 68 14.15 2.66 20.93
N ALA A 69 14.44 3.17 19.73
CA ALA A 69 15.74 3.71 19.39
C ALA A 69 16.06 4.98 20.20
N LEU A 70 15.08 5.88 20.38
CA LEU A 70 15.22 7.08 21.21
C LEU A 70 15.55 6.73 22.67
N LEU A 71 14.83 5.76 23.25
CA LEU A 71 15.08 5.30 24.62
C LEU A 71 16.48 4.68 24.74
N LEU A 72 16.89 3.88 23.74
CA LEU A 72 18.22 3.26 23.71
C LEU A 72 19.33 4.31 23.62
N LEU A 73 19.16 5.36 22.80
CA LEU A 73 20.13 6.45 22.66
C LEU A 73 20.35 7.18 23.98
N ASN A 74 19.30 7.35 24.78
CA ASN A 74 19.37 7.98 26.11
C ASN A 74 19.73 6.99 27.23
N ASN A 75 20.05 5.73 26.91
CA ASN A 75 20.31 4.65 27.86
C ASN A 75 19.15 4.43 28.87
N ILE A 76 17.92 4.72 28.47
CA ILE A 76 16.71 4.55 29.29
C ILE A 76 16.18 3.13 29.07
N ARG A 77 16.09 2.37 30.16
CA ARG A 77 15.57 0.99 30.13
C ARG A 77 14.26 0.92 30.89
N ASN A 78 13.26 0.28 30.29
CA ASN A 78 12.04 -0.09 30.98
C ASN A 78 12.28 -1.40 31.76
N GLU A 79 11.99 -1.40 33.06
CA GLU A 79 12.11 -2.58 33.92
C GLU A 79 10.92 -3.55 33.80
N GLY A 80 9.85 -3.14 33.11
CA GLY A 80 8.68 -3.98 32.84
C GLY A 80 8.88 -4.99 31.71
N THR A 81 8.16 -6.11 31.77
CA THR A 81 8.26 -7.22 30.82
C THR A 81 7.52 -7.03 29.50
N ALA A 82 6.52 -6.13 29.43
CA ALA A 82 5.66 -5.98 28.25
C ALA A 82 5.74 -4.58 27.61
N ASN A 83 6.44 -4.50 26.48
CA ASN A 83 6.49 -3.30 25.64
C ASN A 83 5.11 -3.01 25.03
N CYS A 84 4.75 -1.73 24.99
CA CYS A 84 3.46 -1.22 24.49
C CYS A 84 2.21 -1.72 25.26
N SER A 85 2.38 -2.30 26.44
CA SER A 85 1.27 -2.55 27.37
C SER A 85 0.71 -1.24 27.94
N LYS A 86 -0.49 -1.26 28.54
CA LYS A 86 -1.06 -0.09 29.23
C LYS A 86 -0.12 0.47 30.31
N LYS A 87 0.58 -0.40 31.05
CA LYS A 87 1.58 0.01 32.05
C LYS A 87 2.78 0.70 31.40
N HIS A 88 3.29 0.17 30.29
CA HIS A 88 4.37 0.79 29.53
C HIS A 88 3.98 2.17 29.01
N LEU A 89 2.77 2.32 28.46
CA LEU A 89 2.29 3.62 27.97
C LEU A 89 2.18 4.67 29.08
N ARG A 90 1.72 4.28 30.29
CA ARG A 90 1.71 5.18 31.46
C ARG A 90 3.12 5.59 31.88
N TRP A 91 4.04 4.63 31.95
CA TRP A 91 5.44 4.91 32.25
C TRP A 91 6.07 5.90 31.25
N LEU A 92 5.78 5.76 29.94
CA LEU A 92 6.25 6.72 28.93
C LEU A 92 5.77 8.14 29.19
N THR A 93 4.56 8.33 29.74
CA THR A 93 4.04 9.68 30.05
C THR A 93 4.70 10.32 31.27
N GLU A 94 5.33 9.51 32.13
CA GLU A 94 6.08 9.97 33.30
C GLU A 94 7.56 10.23 32.97
N LEU A 95 8.00 9.86 31.76
CA LEU A 95 9.40 9.93 31.36
C LEU A 95 9.83 11.39 31.10
N ILE A 96 10.90 11.80 31.76
CA ILE A 96 11.57 13.08 31.51
C ILE A 96 12.87 12.78 30.77
N LEU A 97 13.00 13.28 29.55
CA LEU A 97 14.25 13.17 28.78
C LEU A 97 15.30 14.15 29.34
N PRO A 98 16.59 13.76 29.37
CA PRO A 98 17.64 14.55 30.00
C PRO A 98 17.94 15.87 29.28
N HIS A 99 17.62 15.96 27.99
CA HIS A 99 17.82 17.16 27.18
C HIS A 99 16.48 17.56 26.55
N PRO A 100 16.14 18.88 26.51
CA PRO A 100 15.02 19.36 25.70
C PRO A 100 15.29 19.03 24.22
N ALA A 101 14.21 18.88 23.44
CA ALA A 101 14.21 18.33 22.08
C ALA A 101 15.43 18.76 21.22
N GLN A 102 16.10 17.77 20.62
CA GLN A 102 17.12 17.93 19.57
C GLN A 102 16.49 17.94 18.18
#